data_AF-A8YGF3-F1
#
_entry.id   AF-A8YGF3-F1
#
_cell.length_a   1.000
_cell.length_b   1.000
_cell.length_c   1.000
_cell.angle_alpha   90.00
_cell.angle_beta   90.00
_cell.angle_gamma   90.00
#
_symmetry.space_group_name_H-M   'P 1'
#
loop_
_entity.id
_entity.type
_entity.pdbx_description
1 polymer ?
#
loop_
_entity_poly.entity_id
_entity_poly.type
_entity_poly.pdbx_seq_one_letter_code
_entity_poly.pdbx_strand_id
1 'polypeptide(L)'
;MTELEELEAFQRRLESARLRRRQLEEQRRQLENEYNSYDTPEKLKGLAEIAETATESPTFKAKFCHFYHRRATRTTADIVEGVIGITFGSNIPLAIVALIIIKLLRMLLENRLDDYCAQFGETEPESR
;
A
#
# COMPACT_ATOMS: atom_id res chain seq x y z
N MET A 1 12.83 58.94 -24.85
CA MET A 1 12.09 57.80 -24.29
C MET A 1 11.18 58.36 -23.22
N THR A 2 9.90 58.04 -23.30
CA THR A 2 8.89 58.52 -22.34
C THR A 2 8.70 57.47 -21.25
N GLU A 3 8.45 57.89 -20.01
CA GLU A 3 8.23 57.00 -18.85
C GLU A 3 7.14 55.94 -19.12
N LEU A 4 6.19 56.25 -20.00
CA LEU A 4 5.15 55.35 -20.47
C LEU A 4 5.69 54.13 -21.23
N GLU A 5 6.69 54.32 -22.10
CA GLU A 5 7.30 53.24 -22.90
C GLU A 5 8.08 52.27 -22.00
N GLU A 6 8.73 52.77 -20.95
CA GLU A 6 9.45 51.95 -19.97
C GLU A 6 8.49 51.12 -19.11
N LEU A 7 7.36 51.71 -18.71
CA LEU A 7 6.30 51.02 -17.97
C LEU A 7 5.66 49.89 -18.80
N GLU A 8 5.36 50.14 -20.06
CA GLU A 8 4.84 49.11 -20.97
C GLU A 8 5.85 47.98 -21.19
N ALA A 9 7.13 48.32 -21.37
CA ALA A 9 8.19 47.32 -21.53
C ALA A 9 8.35 46.45 -20.28
N PHE A 10 8.23 47.05 -19.09
CA PHE A 10 8.26 46.33 -17.83
C PHE A 10 7.04 45.40 -17.67
N GLN A 11 5.85 45.87 -18.02
CA GLN A 11 4.61 45.08 -17.96
C GLN A 11 4.69 43.84 -18.86
N ARG A 12 5.18 43.98 -20.10
CA ARG A 12 5.41 42.84 -21.01
C ARG A 12 6.43 41.84 -20.45
N ARG A 13 7.50 42.31 -19.82
CA ARG A 13 8.48 41.44 -19.16
C ARG A 13 7.85 40.68 -17.99
N LEU A 14 7.04 41.34 -17.17
CA LEU A 14 6.34 40.72 -16.04
C LEU A 14 5.37 39.63 -16.51
N GLU A 15 4.59 39.89 -17.57
CA GLU A 15 3.69 38.90 -18.15
C GLU A 15 4.43 37.70 -18.73
N SER A 16 5.55 37.92 -19.44
CA SER A 16 6.38 36.83 -19.93
C SER A 16 7.01 35.99 -18.80
N ALA A 17 7.40 36.62 -17.70
CA ALA A 17 7.91 35.93 -16.52
C ALA A 17 6.82 35.11 -15.83
N ARG A 18 5.60 35.62 -15.73
CA ARG A 18 4.44 34.89 -15.19
C ARG A 18 4.09 33.67 -16.05
N LEU A 19 4.12 33.82 -17.38
CA LEU A 19 3.91 32.73 -18.32
C LEU A 19 4.98 31.64 -18.16
N ARG A 20 6.26 32.03 -18.12
CA ARG A 20 7.37 31.09 -17.88
C ARG A 20 7.22 30.36 -16.54
N ARG A 21 6.77 31.05 -15.49
CA ARG A 21 6.55 30.41 -14.18
C ARG A 21 5.46 29.35 -14.25
N ARG A 22 4.34 29.64 -14.91
CA ARG A 22 3.26 28.65 -15.14
C ARG A 22 3.75 27.45 -15.95
N GLN A 23 4.54 27.70 -16.99
CA GLN A 23 5.14 26.62 -17.79
C GLN A 23 6.07 25.73 -16.98
N LEU A 24 6.90 26.31 -16.11
CA LEU A 24 7.79 25.56 -15.21
C LEU A 24 7.00 24.77 -14.15
N GLU A 25 5.94 25.34 -13.59
CA GLU A 25 5.06 24.63 -12.65
C GLU A 25 4.38 23.43 -13.33
N GLU A 26 3.95 23.58 -14.58
CA GLU A 26 3.36 22.49 -15.36
C GLU A 26 4.39 21.40 -15.71
N GLN A 27 5.60 21.79 -16.13
CA GLN A 27 6.70 20.85 -16.37
C GLN A 27 7.08 20.09 -15.09
N ARG A 28 7.10 20.77 -13.94
CA ARG A 28 7.35 20.13 -12.65
C ARG A 28 6.27 19.07 -12.35
N ARG A 29 5.00 19.38 -12.56
CA ARG A 29 3.89 18.43 -12.36
C ARG A 29 4.00 17.23 -13.29
N GLN A 30 4.36 17.46 -14.55
CA GLN A 30 4.59 16.38 -15.51
C GLN A 30 5.72 15.46 -15.05
N LEU A 31 6.85 16.02 -14.61
CA LEU A 31 7.99 15.27 -14.08
C LEU A 31 7.64 14.52 -12.78
N GLU A 32 6.90 15.13 -11.86
CA GLU A 32 6.43 14.45 -10.63
C GLU A 32 5.50 13.26 -10.97
N ASN A 33 4.58 13.43 -11.92
CA ASN A 33 3.70 12.36 -12.36
C ASN A 33 4.47 11.22 -13.04
N GLU A 34 5.43 11.56 -13.90
CA GLU A 34 6.29 10.59 -14.57
C GLU A 34 7.15 9.82 -13.56
N TYR A 35 7.81 10.52 -12.64
CA TYR A 35 8.58 9.90 -11.56
C TYR A 35 7.72 8.97 -10.69
N ASN A 36 6.54 9.42 -10.27
CA ASN A 36 5.61 8.59 -9.51
C ASN A 36 5.17 7.37 -10.31
N SER A 37 4.96 7.49 -11.62
CA SER A 37 4.55 6.34 -12.46
C SER A 37 5.61 5.24 -12.54
N TYR A 38 6.90 5.60 -12.46
CA TYR A 38 8.01 4.64 -12.51
C TYR A 38 8.36 4.05 -11.14
N ASP A 39 8.32 4.85 -10.07
CA ASP A 39 8.81 4.44 -8.75
C ASP A 39 7.71 3.76 -7.89
N THR A 40 6.44 4.06 -8.14
CA THR A 40 5.31 3.48 -7.37
C THR A 40 5.18 1.96 -7.55
N PRO A 41 5.30 1.38 -8.77
CA PRO A 41 5.22 -0.07 -8.96
C PRO A 41 6.33 -0.84 -8.22
N GLU A 42 7.56 -0.33 -8.22
CA GLU A 42 8.68 -0.98 -7.52
C GLU A 42 8.51 -0.93 -6.00
N LYS A 43 8.07 0.21 -5.46
CA LYS A 43 7.73 0.33 -4.03
C LYS A 43 6.58 -0.61 -3.64
N LEU A 44 5.53 -0.70 -4.46
CA LEU A 44 4.42 -1.62 -4.22
C LEU A 44 4.88 -3.08 -4.27
N LYS A 45 5.79 -3.43 -5.18
CA LYS A 45 6.38 -4.78 -5.25
C LYS A 45 7.13 -5.11 -3.97
N GLY A 46 8.00 -4.21 -3.48
CA GLY A 46 8.72 -4.43 -2.22
C GLY A 46 7.78 -4.57 -1.02
N LEU A 47 6.71 -3.77 -0.94
CA LEU A 47 5.69 -3.91 0.10
C LEU A 47 4.92 -5.23 0.00
N ALA A 48 4.65 -5.70 -1.22
CA ALA A 48 3.98 -6.97 -1.47
C ALA A 48 4.84 -8.17 -1.06
N GLU A 49 6.15 -8.14 -1.34
CA GLU A 49 7.10 -9.17 -0.91
C GLU A 49 7.20 -9.26 0.62
N ILE A 50 7.17 -8.11 1.32
CA ILE A 50 7.14 -8.08 2.79
C ILE A 50 5.81 -8.64 3.31
N ALA A 51 4.68 -8.25 2.72
CA ALA A 51 3.37 -8.78 3.09
C ALA A 51 3.30 -10.30 2.88
N GLU A 52 3.86 -10.80 1.78
CA GLU A 52 3.96 -12.22 1.48
C GLU A 52 4.75 -12.97 2.55
N THR A 53 5.96 -12.49 2.83
CA THR A 53 6.83 -13.05 3.87
C THR A 53 6.14 -13.05 5.24
N ALA A 54 5.41 -11.97 5.57
CA ALA A 54 4.64 -11.88 6.81
C ALA A 54 3.52 -12.93 6.86
N THR A 55 2.79 -13.15 5.76
CA THR A 55 1.75 -14.19 5.70
C THR A 55 2.28 -15.62 5.76
N GLU A 56 3.53 -15.84 5.35
CA GLU A 56 4.17 -17.15 5.39
C GLU A 56 4.88 -17.42 6.73
N SER A 57 5.07 -16.40 7.56
CA SER A 57 5.62 -16.55 8.90
C SER A 57 4.80 -17.54 9.72
N PRO A 58 5.43 -18.57 10.35
CA PRO A 58 4.74 -19.52 11.20
C PRO A 58 3.94 -18.85 12.33
N THR A 59 4.48 -17.75 12.88
CA THR A 59 3.82 -17.02 13.98
C THR A 59 2.56 -16.32 13.53
N PHE A 60 2.59 -15.68 12.35
CA PHE A 60 1.41 -15.02 11.79
C PHE A 60 0.36 -16.06 11.42
N LYS A 61 0.77 -17.09 10.66
CA LYS A 61 -0.10 -18.16 10.18
C LYS A 61 -0.80 -18.87 11.33
N ALA A 62 -0.07 -19.22 12.40
CA ALA A 62 -0.63 -19.80 13.62
C ALA A 62 -1.73 -18.93 14.25
N LYS A 63 -1.42 -17.66 14.52
CA LYS A 63 -2.36 -16.73 15.16
C LYS A 63 -3.59 -16.49 14.29
N PHE A 64 -3.38 -16.31 13.00
CA PHE A 64 -4.46 -16.04 12.05
C PHE A 64 -5.36 -17.27 11.88
N CYS A 65 -4.80 -18.45 11.65
CA CYS A 65 -5.60 -19.66 11.45
C CYS A 65 -6.32 -20.11 12.72
N HIS A 66 -5.70 -19.96 13.90
CA HIS A 66 -6.38 -20.15 15.18
C HIS A 66 -7.59 -19.22 15.34
N PHE A 67 -7.42 -17.94 15.00
CA PHE A 67 -8.51 -16.97 15.03
C PHE A 67 -9.61 -17.32 14.01
N TYR A 68 -9.22 -17.63 12.77
CA TYR A 68 -10.12 -17.94 11.66
C TYR A 68 -10.95 -19.21 11.92
N HIS A 69 -10.35 -20.28 12.45
CA HIS A 69 -11.08 -21.51 12.78
C HIS A 69 -12.06 -21.34 13.95
N ARG A 70 -11.81 -20.39 14.87
CA ARG A 70 -12.74 -20.08 15.96
C ARG A 70 -13.98 -19.29 15.50
N ARG A 71 -13.96 -18.71 14.30
CA ARG A 71 -15.09 -17.95 13.76
C ARG A 71 -16.03 -18.88 13.00
N ALA A 72 -17.30 -18.91 13.41
CA ALA A 72 -18.35 -19.69 12.74
C ALA A 72 -18.71 -19.12 11.36
N THR A 73 -18.57 -17.81 11.17
CA THR A 73 -19.05 -17.05 10.01
C THR A 73 -18.03 -16.92 8.88
N ARG A 74 -16.72 -16.92 9.18
CA ARG A 74 -15.60 -16.87 8.22
C ARG A 74 -15.77 -15.80 7.13
N THR A 75 -16.15 -14.60 7.56
CA THR A 75 -16.46 -13.47 6.68
C THR A 75 -15.23 -12.62 6.37
N THR A 76 -15.39 -11.68 5.43
CA THR A 76 -14.38 -10.64 5.16
C THR A 76 -14.05 -9.81 6.41
N ALA A 77 -15.04 -9.52 7.26
CA ALA A 77 -14.85 -8.80 8.51
C ALA A 77 -13.99 -9.59 9.51
N ASP A 78 -14.17 -10.91 9.58
CA ASP A 78 -13.35 -11.79 10.43
C ASP A 78 -11.87 -11.75 10.00
N ILE A 79 -11.60 -11.73 8.68
CA ILE A 79 -10.23 -11.61 8.17
C ILE A 79 -9.60 -10.28 8.57
N VAL A 80 -10.32 -9.17 8.38
CA VAL A 80 -9.84 -7.83 8.74
C VAL A 80 -9.55 -7.75 10.23
N GLU A 81 -10.47 -8.22 11.08
CA GLU A 81 -10.33 -8.22 12.54
C GLU A 81 -9.13 -9.06 12.98
N GLY A 82 -8.97 -10.25 12.42
CA GLY A 82 -7.85 -11.14 12.72
C GLY A 82 -6.49 -10.53 12.35
N VAL A 83 -6.37 -9.96 11.16
CA VAL A 83 -5.11 -9.33 10.71
C VAL A 83 -4.78 -8.10 11.55
N ILE A 84 -5.76 -7.22 11.82
CA ILE A 84 -5.54 -6.03 12.66
C ILE A 84 -5.12 -6.48 14.06
N GLY A 85 -5.81 -7.44 14.67
CA GLY A 85 -5.48 -7.93 16.01
C GLY A 85 -4.05 -8.50 16.13
N ILE A 86 -3.55 -9.13 15.06
CA ILE A 86 -2.17 -9.66 15.02
C ILE A 86 -1.14 -8.56 14.81
N THR A 87 -1.44 -7.60 13.94
CA THR A 87 -0.48 -6.58 13.48
C THR A 87 -0.42 -5.34 14.39
N PHE A 88 -1.44 -5.08 15.21
CA PHE A 88 -1.55 -3.90 16.08
C PHE A 88 -0.39 -3.77 17.08
N GLY A 89 0.26 -4.88 17.45
CA GLY A 89 1.41 -4.89 18.36
C GLY A 89 2.79 -4.79 17.71
N SER A 90 2.87 -4.66 16.38
CA SER A 90 4.12 -4.95 15.63
C SER A 90 4.71 -3.77 14.84
N ASN A 91 4.19 -2.54 14.99
CA ASN A 91 4.64 -1.35 14.23
C ASN A 91 4.76 -1.59 12.71
N ILE A 92 3.89 -2.45 12.16
CA ILE A 92 3.90 -2.77 10.73
C ILE A 92 3.26 -1.61 9.95
N PRO A 93 3.87 -1.14 8.85
CA PRO A 93 3.26 -0.12 7.99
C PRO A 93 1.86 -0.51 7.52
N LEU A 94 0.92 0.43 7.58
CA LEU A 94 -0.49 0.22 7.19
C LEU A 94 -0.64 -0.34 5.77
N ALA A 95 0.24 0.05 4.84
CA ALA A 95 0.23 -0.48 3.48
C ALA A 95 0.49 -2.00 3.43
N ILE A 96 1.38 -2.51 4.27
CA ILE A 96 1.65 -3.96 4.39
C ILE A 96 0.44 -4.66 4.99
N VAL A 97 -0.17 -4.09 6.03
CA VAL A 97 -1.40 -4.64 6.64
C VAL A 97 -2.52 -4.74 5.61
N ALA A 98 -2.71 -3.70 4.79
CA ALA A 98 -3.70 -3.71 3.72
C ALA A 98 -3.43 -4.81 2.67
N LEU A 99 -2.17 -4.99 2.26
CA LEU A 99 -1.79 -6.04 1.31
C LEU A 99 -2.00 -7.46 1.89
N ILE A 100 -1.72 -7.66 3.17
CA ILE A 100 -2.00 -8.93 3.88
C ILE A 100 -3.51 -9.21 3.86
N ILE A 101 -4.34 -8.22 4.21
CA ILE A 101 -5.81 -8.35 4.18
C ILE A 101 -6.28 -8.70 2.77
N ILE A 102 -5.81 -7.97 1.75
CA ILE A 102 -6.18 -8.22 0.35
C ILE A 102 -5.81 -9.65 -0.07
N LYS A 103 -4.60 -10.12 0.27
CA LYS A 103 -4.14 -11.49 -0.03
C LYS A 103 -5.06 -12.54 0.60
N LEU A 104 -5.42 -12.38 1.87
CA LEU A 104 -6.29 -13.33 2.59
C LEU A 104 -7.74 -13.27 2.11
N LEU A 105 -8.27 -12.08 1.82
CA LEU A 105 -9.59 -11.91 1.21
C LEU A 105 -9.66 -12.58 -0.17
N ARG A 106 -8.60 -12.45 -0.98
CA ARG A 106 -8.52 -13.12 -2.26
C ARG A 106 -8.52 -14.65 -2.09
N MET A 107 -7.75 -15.17 -1.13
CA MET A 107 -7.79 -16.60 -0.81
C MET A 107 -9.16 -17.06 -0.33
N LEU A 108 -9.89 -16.25 0.43
CA LEU A 108 -11.28 -16.55 0.83
C LEU A 108 -12.19 -16.66 -0.40
N LEU A 109 -12.13 -15.69 -1.31
CA LEU A 109 -12.95 -15.66 -2.53
C LEU A 109 -12.64 -16.84 -3.47
N GLU A 110 -11.38 -17.29 -3.48
CA GLU A 110 -10.93 -18.44 -4.27
C GLU A 110 -11.10 -19.78 -3.52
N ASN A 111 -11.71 -19.79 -2.33
CA ASN A 111 -11.86 -20.96 -1.45
C ASN A 111 -10.54 -21.66 -1.06
N ARG A 112 -9.40 -20.96 -1.09
CA ARG A 112 -8.07 -21.47 -0.75
C ARG A 112 -7.63 -21.18 0.68
N LEU A 113 -8.44 -20.42 1.43
CA LEU A 113 -8.07 -20.00 2.79
C LEU A 113 -8.07 -21.17 3.78
N ASP A 114 -8.98 -22.13 3.60
CA ASP A 114 -9.02 -23.35 4.40
C ASP A 114 -7.77 -24.22 4.13
N ASP A 115 -7.33 -24.36 2.88
CA ASP A 115 -6.07 -25.05 2.52
C ASP A 115 -4.84 -24.36 3.10
N TYR A 116 -4.80 -23.03 3.02
CA TYR A 116 -3.76 -22.22 3.64
C TYR A 116 -3.64 -22.53 5.14
N CYS A 117 -4.77 -22.66 5.84
CA CYS A 117 -4.77 -23.01 7.26
C CYS A 117 -4.59 -24.50 7.55
N ALA A 118 -4.96 -25.41 6.65
CA ALA A 118 -4.73 -26.85 6.81
C ALA A 118 -3.24 -27.21 6.87
N GLN A 119 -2.41 -26.51 6.09
CA GLN A 119 -0.95 -26.66 6.12
C GLN A 119 -0.31 -26.34 7.48
N PHE A 120 -1.02 -25.66 8.38
CA PHE A 120 -0.55 -25.44 9.75
C PHE A 120 -0.81 -26.65 10.66
N GLY A 121 -1.89 -27.40 10.41
CA GLY A 121 -2.30 -28.56 11.24
C GLY A 121 -1.36 -29.77 11.17
N GLU A 122 -0.50 -29.86 10.16
CA GLU A 122 0.52 -30.92 10.06
C GLU A 122 1.82 -30.61 10.83
N THR A 123 1.92 -29.44 11.48
CA THR A 123 3.16 -28.98 12.13
C THR A 123 3.10 -28.81 13.65
N GLU A 124 2.00 -29.18 14.32
CA GLU A 124 2.03 -29.31 15.79
C GLU A 124 2.85 -30.55 16.20
N PRO A 125 3.94 -30.41 16.96
CA PRO A 125 4.56 -31.57 17.59
C PRO A 125 3.60 -32.04 18.68
N GLU A 126 3.23 -33.32 18.63
CA GLU A 126 2.58 -34.02 19.74
C GLU A 126 3.35 -33.74 21.04
N SER A 127 2.84 -32.81 21.84
CA SER A 127 3.40 -32.50 23.13
C SER A 127 2.88 -33.55 24.12
N ARG A 128 3.72 -34.55 24.36
CA ARG A 128 3.64 -35.48 25.49
C ARG A 128 3.92 -34.78 26.81
#